data_AF-A0A2A4RXR5-F1
#
_entry.id   AF-A0A2A4RXR5-F1
#
_cell.length_a   1.000
_cell.length_b   1.000
_cell.length_c   1.000
_cell.angle_alpha   90.00
_cell.angle_beta   90.00
_cell.angle_gamma   90.00
#
_symmetry.space_group_name_H-M   'P 1'
#
loop_
_entity.id
_entity.type
_entity.pdbx_description
1 polymer ?
#
loop_
_entity_poly.entity_id
_entity_poly.type
_entity_poly.pdbx_seq_one_letter_code
_entity_poly.pdbx_strand_id
1 'polypeptide(L)'
;MFHAYGWIIVGFAITAAAYYLGFDSKLALHAFAYGGIGMMTIGMMARVTLGHTGRKVTQPPAVLKLCLPLLLTGSIIRVMMPMLLPEWHALWIGSAQVLWSAAFALFIAVYAPYLIRPRIDGRLG
;
A
#
# COMPACT_ATOMS: atom_id res chain seq x y z
N MET A 1 -7.65 4.26 -3.15
CA MET A 1 -8.87 3.62 -2.59
C MET A 1 -9.38 2.52 -3.51
N PHE A 2 -9.84 2.79 -4.74
CA PHE A 2 -10.39 1.75 -5.63
C PHE A 2 -9.49 0.52 -5.82
N HIS A 3 -8.19 0.73 -6.10
CA HIS A 3 -7.22 -0.36 -6.25
C HIS A 3 -7.09 -1.23 -4.97
N ALA A 4 -7.21 -0.65 -3.78
CA ALA A 4 -7.12 -1.40 -2.52
C ALA A 4 -8.30 -2.37 -2.37
N TYR A 5 -9.52 -1.93 -2.70
CA TYR A 5 -10.69 -2.83 -2.70
C TYR A 5 -10.58 -3.92 -3.77
N GLY A 6 -10.00 -3.61 -4.93
CA GLY A 6 -9.68 -4.63 -5.95
C GLY A 6 -8.82 -5.76 -5.40
N TRP A 7 -7.82 -5.44 -4.58
CA TRP A 7 -6.98 -6.45 -3.93
C TRP A 7 -7.69 -7.30 -2.89
N ILE A 8 -8.73 -6.78 -2.23
CA ILE A 8 -9.57 -7.61 -1.35
C ILE A 8 -10.31 -8.66 -2.16
N ILE A 9 -10.86 -8.29 -3.32
CA ILE A 9 -11.51 -9.23 -4.24
C ILE A 9 -10.50 -10.28 -4.74
N VAL A 10 -9.31 -9.84 -5.16
CA VAL A 10 -8.23 -10.74 -5.58
C VAL A 10 -7.81 -11.68 -4.45
N GLY A 11 -7.73 -11.20 -3.21
CA GLY A 11 -7.41 -12.04 -2.05
C GLY A 11 -8.43 -13.17 -1.88
N PHE A 12 -9.73 -12.87 -1.92
CA PHE A 12 -10.76 -13.91 -1.86
C PHE A 12 -10.72 -14.88 -3.04
N ALA A 13 -10.46 -14.37 -4.26
CA ALA A 13 -10.31 -15.20 -5.44
C ALA A 13 -9.14 -16.18 -5.30
N ILE A 14 -7.98 -15.71 -4.78
CA ILE A 14 -6.82 -16.57 -4.51
C ILE A 14 -7.11 -17.55 -3.38
N THR A 15 -7.87 -17.17 -2.34
CA THR A 15 -8.29 -18.11 -1.29
C THR A 15 -9.11 -19.27 -1.86
N ALA A 16 -10.09 -18.97 -2.72
CA ALA A 16 -10.86 -20.00 -3.41
C ALA A 16 -9.97 -20.85 -4.32
N ALA A 17 -9.11 -20.21 -5.11
CA ALA A 17 -8.18 -20.90 -6.00
C ALA A 17 -7.16 -21.77 -5.25
N ALA A 18 -6.71 -21.36 -4.06
CA ALA A 18 -5.82 -22.16 -3.21
C ALA A 18 -6.48 -23.47 -2.78
N TYR A 19 -7.80 -23.45 -2.48
CA TYR A 19 -8.55 -24.64 -2.14
C TYR A 19 -8.73 -25.61 -3.32
N TYR A 20 -9.08 -25.09 -4.51
CA TYR A 20 -9.39 -25.93 -5.68
C TYR A 20 -8.19 -26.28 -6.56
N LEU A 21 -7.18 -25.41 -6.63
CA LEU A 21 -6.02 -25.52 -7.54
C LEU A 21 -4.70 -25.74 -6.81
N GLY A 22 -4.69 -25.75 -5.47
CA GLY A 22 -3.49 -26.01 -4.67
C GLY A 22 -2.47 -24.87 -4.64
N PHE A 23 -2.88 -23.63 -4.94
CA PHE A 23 -2.00 -22.47 -4.76
C PHE A 23 -1.63 -22.21 -3.30
N ASP A 24 -0.48 -21.60 -3.06
CA ASP A 24 -0.06 -21.19 -1.72
C ASP A 24 -1.02 -20.14 -1.15
N SER A 25 -1.65 -20.47 -0.03
CA SER A 25 -2.58 -19.60 0.70
C SER A 25 -1.92 -18.29 1.17
N LYS A 26 -0.59 -18.25 1.30
CA LYS A 26 0.16 -17.03 1.61
C LYS A 26 0.00 -15.98 0.52
N LEU A 27 -0.26 -16.34 -0.73
CA LEU A 27 -0.50 -15.36 -1.80
C LEU A 27 -1.77 -14.55 -1.53
N ALA A 28 -2.85 -15.20 -1.07
CA ALA A 28 -4.07 -14.52 -0.66
C ALA A 28 -3.80 -13.57 0.53
N LEU A 29 -3.02 -14.03 1.52
CA LEU A 29 -2.63 -13.18 2.66
C LEU A 29 -1.92 -11.90 2.19
N HIS A 30 -1.03 -11.99 1.21
CA HIS A 30 -0.31 -10.80 0.69
C HIS A 30 -1.19 -9.93 -0.19
N ALA A 31 -2.15 -10.50 -0.94
CA ALA A 31 -3.17 -9.72 -1.62
C ALA A 31 -3.96 -8.87 -0.62
N PHE A 32 -4.43 -9.46 0.48
CA PHE A 32 -5.14 -8.73 1.54
C PHE A 32 -4.24 -7.71 2.26
N ALA A 33 -3.08 -8.13 2.75
CA ALA A 33 -2.23 -7.31 3.62
C ALA A 33 -1.46 -6.23 2.85
N TYR A 34 -0.78 -6.59 1.76
CA TYR A 34 0.02 -5.65 0.98
C TYR A 34 -0.89 -4.79 0.09
N GLY A 35 -1.65 -5.45 -0.79
CA GLY A 35 -2.45 -4.77 -1.81
C GLY A 35 -3.70 -4.10 -1.24
N GLY A 36 -4.40 -4.76 -0.32
CA GLY A 36 -5.59 -4.22 0.32
C GLY A 36 -5.24 -3.23 1.44
N ILE A 37 -4.87 -3.77 2.60
CA ILE A 37 -4.66 -3.02 3.84
C ILE A 37 -3.53 -2.00 3.67
N GLY A 38 -2.39 -2.36 3.09
CA GLY A 38 -1.26 -1.45 2.91
C GLY A 38 -1.60 -0.21 2.08
N MET A 39 -2.25 -0.40 0.92
CA MET A 39 -2.68 0.73 0.09
C MET A 39 -3.81 1.55 0.72
N MET A 40 -4.76 0.89 1.39
CA MET A 40 -5.82 1.59 2.14
C MET A 40 -5.22 2.45 3.25
N THR A 41 -4.22 1.92 3.97
CA THR A 41 -3.54 2.58 5.08
C THR A 41 -2.85 3.86 4.63
N ILE A 42 -1.97 3.82 3.60
CA ILE A 42 -1.32 5.05 3.10
C ILE A 42 -2.38 6.08 2.65
N GLY A 43 -3.41 5.64 1.92
CA GLY A 43 -4.46 6.55 1.45
C GLY A 43 -5.26 7.20 2.59
N MET A 44 -5.60 6.43 3.61
CA MET A 44 -6.33 6.91 4.79
C MET A 44 -5.45 7.81 5.65
N MET A 45 -4.22 7.39 5.97
CA MET A 45 -3.28 8.19 6.77
C MET A 45 -3.00 9.53 6.08
N ALA A 46 -2.76 9.55 4.77
CA ALA A 46 -2.57 10.79 4.03
C ALA A 46 -3.76 11.76 4.21
N ARG A 47 -4.98 11.25 4.03
CA ARG A 47 -6.20 12.05 4.16
C ARG A 47 -6.40 12.56 5.59
N VAL A 48 -6.24 11.69 6.59
CA VAL A 48 -6.40 12.01 8.02
C VAL A 48 -5.35 13.03 8.43
N THR A 49 -4.07 12.83 8.10
CA THR A 49 -3.00 13.78 8.39
C THR A 49 -3.29 15.15 7.80
N LEU A 50 -3.74 15.24 6.55
CA LEU A 50 -4.08 16.54 5.94
C LEU A 50 -5.24 17.22 6.67
N GLY A 51 -6.33 16.49 6.94
CA GLY A 51 -7.51 17.02 7.63
C GLY A 51 -7.21 17.49 9.06
N HIS A 52 -6.44 16.72 9.83
CA HIS A 52 -6.07 17.07 11.20
C HIS A 52 -4.95 18.10 11.31
N THR A 53 -4.30 18.47 10.21
CA THR A 53 -3.24 19.48 10.23
C THR A 53 -3.61 20.79 9.54
N GLY A 54 -4.91 20.97 9.23
CA GLY A 54 -5.46 22.17 8.59
C GLY A 54 -5.14 22.29 7.10
N ARG A 55 -4.63 21.21 6.47
CA ARG A 55 -4.24 21.18 5.06
C ARG A 55 -5.39 20.70 4.17
N LYS A 56 -5.42 21.15 2.92
CA LYS A 56 -6.46 20.76 1.95
C LYS A 56 -6.31 19.29 1.55
N VAL A 57 -7.28 18.46 1.96
CA VAL A 57 -7.32 17.01 1.64
C VAL A 57 -7.39 16.75 0.13
N THR A 58 -8.00 17.65 -0.64
CA THR A 58 -8.13 17.54 -2.10
C THR A 58 -6.83 17.86 -2.85
N GLN A 59 -5.82 18.40 -2.17
CA GLN A 59 -4.54 18.78 -2.74
C GLN A 59 -3.39 18.11 -1.97
N PRO A 60 -3.30 16.77 -2.02
CA PRO A 60 -2.25 16.07 -1.31
C PRO A 60 -0.86 16.38 -1.93
N PRO A 61 0.21 16.33 -1.13
CA PRO A 61 1.58 16.45 -1.62
C PRO A 61 1.87 15.49 -2.78
N ALA A 62 2.69 15.95 -3.73
CA ALA A 62 3.02 15.18 -4.93
C ALA A 62 3.64 13.80 -4.63
N VAL A 63 4.31 13.63 -3.48
CA VAL A 63 4.88 12.35 -3.03
C VAL A 63 3.85 11.22 -3.01
N LEU A 64 2.58 11.52 -2.73
CA LEU A 64 1.53 10.50 -2.69
C LEU A 64 1.29 9.87 -4.07
N LYS A 65 1.55 10.62 -5.15
CA LYS A 65 1.52 10.12 -6.53
C LYS A 65 2.67 9.16 -6.85
N LEU A 66 3.69 9.09 -5.99
CA LEU A 66 4.76 8.09 -6.07
C LEU A 66 4.49 6.90 -5.14
N CYS A 67 4.08 7.15 -3.89
CA CYS A 67 3.81 6.09 -2.91
C CYS A 67 2.77 5.08 -3.39
N LEU A 68 1.66 5.54 -3.99
CA LEU A 68 0.57 4.66 -4.40
C LEU A 68 0.96 3.72 -5.57
N PRO A 69 1.57 4.20 -6.68
CA PRO A 69 2.10 3.30 -7.70
C PRO A 69 3.17 2.35 -7.20
N LEU A 70 4.08 2.79 -6.31
CA LEU A 70 5.09 1.90 -5.73
C LEU A 70 4.45 0.73 -4.98
N LEU A 71 3.44 1.00 -4.14
CA LEU A 71 2.70 -0.06 -3.47
C LEU A 71 1.89 -0.93 -4.44
N LEU A 72 1.28 -0.33 -5.47
CA LEU A 72 0.54 -1.10 -6.47
C LEU A 72 1.46 -2.06 -7.22
N THR A 73 2.59 -1.58 -7.74
CA THR A 73 3.58 -2.42 -8.42
C THR A 73 4.14 -3.48 -7.49
N GLY A 74 4.47 -3.12 -6.24
CA GLY A 74 4.95 -4.06 -5.24
C GLY A 74 3.92 -5.14 -4.89
N SER A 75 2.63 -4.81 -4.84
CA SER A 75 1.56 -5.79 -4.63
C SER A 75 1.41 -6.76 -5.81
N ILE A 76 1.51 -6.26 -7.05
CA ILE A 76 1.51 -7.10 -8.26
C ILE A 76 2.70 -8.06 -8.22
N ILE A 77 3.91 -7.56 -7.96
CA ILE A 77 5.11 -8.38 -7.88
C ILE A 77 4.98 -9.41 -6.75
N ARG A 78 4.49 -9.01 -5.58
CA ARG A 78 4.43 -9.89 -4.41
C ARG A 78 3.48 -11.07 -4.60
N VAL A 79 2.39 -10.87 -5.34
CA VAL A 79 1.29 -11.83 -5.45
C VAL A 79 1.29 -12.55 -6.80
N MET A 80 1.45 -11.84 -7.91
CA MET A 80 1.31 -12.43 -9.25
C MET A 80 2.61 -13.10 -9.73
N MET A 81 3.78 -12.49 -9.50
CA MET A 81 5.04 -13.01 -10.05
C MET A 81 5.46 -14.38 -9.50
N PRO A 82 5.31 -14.67 -8.19
CA PRO A 82 5.50 -16.03 -7.66
C PRO A 82 4.63 -17.12 -8.29
N MET A 83 3.45 -16.75 -8.82
CA MET A 83 2.57 -17.70 -9.52
C MET A 83 3.03 -17.98 -10.95
N LEU A 84 3.62 -16.98 -11.60
CA LEU A 84 4.04 -17.06 -13.01
C LEU A 84 5.45 -17.62 -13.18
N LEU A 85 6.38 -17.23 -12.29
CA LEU A 85 7.82 -17.52 -12.37
C LEU A 85 8.33 -17.91 -10.97
N PRO A 86 7.96 -19.10 -10.46
CA PRO A 86 8.27 -19.54 -9.10
C PRO A 86 9.78 -19.72 -8.85
N GLU A 87 10.58 -19.97 -9.89
CA GLU A 87 12.03 -20.15 -9.75
C GLU A 87 12.77 -18.88 -9.29
N TRP A 88 12.17 -17.69 -9.45
CA TRP A 88 12.71 -16.40 -9.00
C TRP A 88 12.09 -15.90 -7.69
N HIS A 89 11.51 -16.80 -6.88
CA HIS A 89 10.73 -16.44 -5.69
C HIS A 89 11.42 -15.45 -4.74
N ALA A 90 12.71 -15.68 -4.43
CA ALA A 90 13.47 -14.80 -3.55
C ALA A 90 13.63 -13.38 -4.12
N LEU A 91 13.83 -13.27 -5.43
CA LEU A 91 13.92 -11.98 -6.13
C LEU A 91 12.59 -11.23 -6.04
N TRP A 92 11.46 -11.89 -6.32
CA TRP A 92 10.14 -11.25 -6.25
C TRP A 92 9.80 -10.74 -4.87
N ILE A 93 10.11 -11.50 -3.82
CA ILE A 93 9.94 -11.06 -2.44
C ILE A 93 10.82 -9.84 -2.16
N GLY A 94 12.11 -9.91 -2.49
CA GLY A 94 13.05 -8.81 -2.28
C GLY A 94 12.61 -7.52 -2.98
N SER A 95 12.24 -7.60 -4.26
CA SER A 95 11.75 -6.46 -5.04
C SER A 95 10.47 -5.86 -4.44
N ALA A 96 9.50 -6.70 -4.06
CA ALA A 96 8.28 -6.22 -3.43
C ALA A 96 8.54 -5.54 -2.08
N GLN A 97 9.49 -6.05 -1.29
CA GLN A 97 9.88 -5.48 0.00
C GLN A 97 10.58 -4.13 -0.16
N VAL A 98 11.45 -3.96 -1.17
CA VAL A 98 12.09 -2.68 -1.48
C VAL A 98 11.04 -1.65 -1.89
N LEU A 99 10.10 -2.01 -2.77
CA LEU A 99 9.02 -1.11 -3.20
C LEU A 99 8.12 -0.69 -2.04
N TRP A 100 7.79 -1.63 -1.15
CA TRP A 100 7.00 -1.34 0.05
C TRP A 100 7.72 -0.34 0.95
N SER A 101 8.96 -0.66 1.29
CA SER A 101 9.79 0.15 2.18
C SER A 101 10.00 1.56 1.61
N ALA A 102 10.26 1.66 0.31
CA ALA A 102 10.40 2.95 -0.37
C ALA A 102 9.11 3.78 -0.31
N ALA A 103 7.95 3.17 -0.56
CA ALA A 103 6.66 3.89 -0.49
C ALA A 103 6.38 4.46 0.90
N PHE A 104 6.61 3.67 1.95
CA PHE A 104 6.40 4.11 3.34
C PHE A 104 7.47 5.08 3.82
N ALA A 105 8.74 4.90 3.45
CA ALA A 105 9.80 5.85 3.78
C ALA A 105 9.53 7.23 3.16
N LEU A 106 9.13 7.28 1.88
CA LEU A 106 8.73 8.51 1.20
C LEU A 106 7.52 9.16 1.87
N PHE A 107 6.53 8.36 2.27
CA PHE A 107 5.37 8.85 3.01
C PHE A 107 5.78 9.49 4.34
N ILE A 108 6.58 8.79 5.15
CA ILE A 108 7.04 9.27 6.46
C ILE A 108 7.84 10.57 6.32
N ALA A 109 8.77 10.64 5.37
CA ALA A 109 9.64 11.80 5.17
C ALA A 109 8.84 13.11 4.94
N VAL A 110 7.66 13.02 4.32
CA VAL A 110 6.82 14.19 4.01
C VAL A 110 5.71 14.41 5.04
N TYR A 111 5.06 13.35 5.51
CA TYR A 111 3.89 13.46 6.37
C TYR A 111 4.23 13.54 7.87
N ALA A 112 5.36 12.99 8.33
CA ALA A 112 5.75 13.10 9.73
C ALA A 112 5.95 14.56 10.20
N PRO A 113 6.61 15.45 9.43
CA PRO A 113 6.71 16.87 9.81
C PRO A 113 5.36 17.57 9.91
N TYR A 114 4.32 17.10 9.21
CA TYR A 114 2.99 17.70 9.28
C TYR A 114 2.31 17.45 10.61
N LEU A 115 2.58 16.30 11.23
CA LEU A 115 2.02 15.89 12.51
C LEU A 115 2.78 16.47 13.71
N ILE A 116 4.08 16.74 13.55
CA ILE A 116 4.93 17.26 14.62
C ILE A 116 4.86 18.79 14.72
N ARG A 117 4.57 19.47 13.60
CA ARG A 117 4.48 20.94 13.57
C ARG A 117 3.05 21.40 13.89
N PRO A 118 2.90 22.61 14.48
CA PRO A 118 1.60 23.22 14.67
C PRO A 118 0.80 23.27 13.36
N ARG A 119 -0.52 23.20 13.51
CA ARG A 119 -1.46 23.31 12.39
C ARG A 119 -1.25 24.61 11.63
N ILE A 120 -1.43 24.56 10.31
CA ILE A 120 -1.25 25.75 9.46
C ILE A 120 -2.40 26.76 9.57
N ASP A 121 -3.54 26.35 10.15
CA ASP A 121 -4.73 27.20 10.33
C ASP A 121 -4.79 27.86 11.72
N GLY A 122 -3.77 27.66 12.56
CA GLY A 122 -3.65 28.27 13.88
C GLY A 122 -4.68 27.80 14.92
N ARG A 123 -5.47 26.78 14.63
CA ARG A 123 -6.43 26.21 15.58
C ARG A 123 -5.73 25.30 16.58
N LEU A 124 -6.31 25.16 17.77
CA LEU A 124 -5.86 24.18 18.76
C LEU A 124 -6.14 22.77 18.24
N GLY A 125 -5.09 21.94 18.14
CA GLY A 125 -5.15 20.56 17.66
C GLY A 125 -3.81 20.07 17.15
#